data_AF-A0A382HGQ1-F1
#
_entry.id   AF-A0A382HGQ1-F1
#
_cell.length_a   1.000
_cell.length_b   1.000
_cell.length_c   1.000
_cell.angle_alpha   90.00
_cell.angle_beta   90.00
_cell.angle_gamma   90.00
#
_symmetry.space_group_name_H-M   'P 1'
#
loop_
_entity.id
_entity.type
_entity.pdbx_description
1 polymer ?
#
loop_
_entity_poly.entity_id
_entity_poly.type
_entity_poly.pdbx_seq_one_letter_code
_entity_poly.pdbx_strand_id
1 'polypeptide(L)' 'MDKPLPIAPANGRLGVLTPGLGAVASTFIAGVIAARNGLAAPIGSVTQMAHIRLGQRD' A
#
# COMPACT_ATOMS: atom_id res chain seq x y z
N MET A 1 -9.32 0.11 -28.58
CA MET A 1 -8.88 0.02 -27.16
C MET A 1 -8.70 -1.44 -26.87
N ASP A 2 -7.46 -1.88 -26.67
CA ASP A 2 -7.16 -3.29 -26.40
C ASP A 2 -7.81 -3.74 -25.09
N LYS A 3 -8.21 -5.01 -25.04
CA LYS A 3 -8.83 -5.61 -23.86
C LYS A 3 -7.89 -5.46 -22.65
N PRO A 4 -8.39 -5.05 -21.46
CA PRO A 4 -7.55 -4.98 -20.27
C PRO A 4 -6.88 -6.31 -19.98
N LEU A 5 -5.57 -6.29 -19.72
CA LEU A 5 -4.83 -7.46 -19.30
C LEU A 5 -5.41 -7.98 -17.97
N PRO A 6 -5.71 -9.28 -17.85
CA PRO A 6 -6.14 -9.86 -16.57
C PRO A 6 -4.99 -9.81 -15.57
N ILE A 7 -5.16 -9.06 -14.47
CA ILE A 7 -4.18 -8.98 -13.37
C ILE A 7 -4.61 -9.97 -12.28
N ALA A 8 -3.68 -10.84 -11.85
CA ALA A 8 -3.96 -11.77 -10.77
C ALA A 8 -4.13 -11.05 -9.42
N PRO A 9 -5.06 -11.49 -8.56
CA PRO A 9 -5.25 -10.90 -7.23
C PRO A 9 -4.06 -11.17 -6.31
N ALA A 10 -3.72 -10.18 -5.47
CA ALA A 10 -2.68 -10.30 -4.46
C ALA A 10 -3.20 -11.08 -3.23
N ASN A 11 -3.22 -12.41 -3.32
CA ASN A 11 -3.66 -13.30 -2.25
C ASN A 11 -2.49 -13.79 -1.38
N GLY A 12 -2.72 -13.99 -0.08
CA GLY A 12 -1.75 -14.59 0.86
C GLY A 12 -1.08 -13.58 1.80
N ARG A 13 -0.06 -14.03 2.54
CA ARG A 13 0.73 -13.20 3.47
C ARG A 13 2.02 -12.75 2.79
N LEU A 14 2.32 -11.45 2.86
CA LEU A 14 3.59 -10.88 2.41
C LEU A 14 4.57 -10.78 3.59
N GLY A 15 5.74 -11.39 3.47
CA GLY A 15 6.85 -11.18 4.40
C GLY A 15 7.59 -9.88 4.09
N VAL A 16 7.79 -9.03 5.10
CA VAL A 16 8.60 -7.81 4.99
C VAL A 16 9.70 -7.86 6.05
N LEU A 17 10.96 -7.94 5.62
CA LEU A 17 12.12 -7.97 6.52
C LEU A 17 12.78 -6.59 6.56
N THR A 18 12.76 -5.96 7.73
CA THR A 18 13.42 -4.66 7.96
C THR A 18 14.79 -4.88 8.60
N PRO A 19 15.90 -4.47 7.97
CA PRO A 19 17.21 -4.54 8.61
C PRO A 19 17.29 -3.50 9.73
N GLY A 20 17.29 -3.98 10.98
CA GLY A 20 17.26 -3.16 12.19
C GLY A 20 15.86 -2.75 12.65
N LEU A 21 15.73 -2.43 13.94
CA LEU A 21 14.46 -2.07 14.62
C LEU A 21 14.50 -0.65 15.19
N GLY A 22 14.92 0.32 14.37
CA GLY A 22 14.94 1.74 14.76
C GLY A 22 13.57 2.42 14.59
N ALA A 23 13.56 3.75 14.76
CA ALA A 23 12.35 4.58 14.70
C ALA A 23 11.49 4.28 13.46
N VAL A 24 12.09 4.24 12.26
CA VAL A 24 11.36 3.99 11.00
C VAL A 24 10.73 2.60 10.94
N ALA A 25 11.44 1.55 11.35
CA ALA A 25 10.91 0.19 11.33
C ALA A 25 9.74 0.05 12.32
N SER A 26 9.89 0.59 13.53
CA SER A 26 8.85 0.54 14.55
C SER A 26 7.58 1.32 14.15
N THR A 27 7.72 2.50 13.56
CA THR A 27 6.57 3.30 13.10
C THR A 27 5.91 2.70 11.87
N PHE A 28 6.68 2.10 10.96
CA PHE A 28 6.14 1.31 9.86
C PHE A 28 5.25 0.16 10.38
N ILE A 29 5.77 -0.65 11.32
CA ILE A 29 5.02 -1.77 11.89
C ILE A 29 3.75 -1.29 12.60
N ALA A 30 3.86 -0.29 13.47
CA ALA A 30 2.72 0.26 14.21
C ALA A 30 1.65 0.85 13.27
N GLY A 31 2.08 1.64 12.27
CA GLY A 31 1.20 2.25 11.29
C GLY A 31 0.47 1.22 10.44
N VAL A 32 1.17 0.18 9.97
CA VAL A 32 0.54 -0.92 9.21
C VAL A 32 -0.50 -1.65 10.04
N ILE A 33 -0.21 -1.95 11.31
CA ILE A 33 -1.16 -2.63 12.20
C ILE A 33 -2.39 -1.75 12.47
N ALA A 34 -2.18 -0.46 12.75
CA ALA A 34 -3.28 0.48 12.98
C ALA A 34 -4.19 0.62 11.75
N ALA A 35 -3.60 0.76 10.55
CA ALA A 35 -4.37 0.84 9.30
C ALA A 35 -5.11 -0.47 8.99
N ARG A 36 -4.45 -1.62 9.16
CA ARG A 36 -5.07 -2.95 8.96
C ARG A 36 -6.26 -3.18 9.89
N ASN A 37 -6.19 -2.69 11.11
CA ASN A 37 -7.25 -2.83 12.10
C ASN A 37 -8.32 -1.72 12.02
N GLY A 38 -8.23 -0.80 11.05
CA GLY A 38 -9.19 0.30 10.89
C GLY A 38 -9.10 1.39 11.97
N LEU A 39 -8.00 1.45 12.73
CA LEU A 39 -7.82 2.41 13.81
C LEU A 39 -7.34 3.79 13.31
N ALA A 40 -6.71 3.83 12.13
CA ALA A 40 -6.24 5.07 11.50
C ALA A 40 -6.20 4.92 9.98
N ALA A 41 -6.37 6.03 9.25
CA ALA A 41 -6.14 6.05 7.81
C ALA A 41 -4.62 6.02 7.51
N PRO A 42 -4.17 5.37 6.42
CA PRO A 42 -2.76 5.27 6.04
C PRO A 42 -2.25 6.57 5.37
N ILE A 43 -2.37 7.71 6.07
CA ILE A 43 -2.05 9.04 5.54
C ILE A 43 -0.61 9.09 5.02
N GLY A 44 -0.45 9.60 3.79
CA GLY A 44 0.85 9.70 3.11
C GLY A 44 1.25 8.46 2.29
N SER A 45 0.51 7.36 2.38
CA SER A 45 0.75 6.18 1.55
C SER A 45 0.25 6.40 0.11
N VAL A 46 1.18 6.58 -0.83
CA VAL A 46 0.84 6.76 -2.25
C VAL A 46 0.08 5.55 -2.80
N THR A 47 0.51 4.32 -2.47
CA THR A 47 -0.13 3.12 -3.02
C THR A 47 -1.56 2.92 -2.52
N GLN A 48 -1.91 3.46 -1.34
CA GLN A 48 -3.24 3.31 -0.76
C GLN A 48 -4.14 4.53 -0.96
N MET A 49 -3.58 5.72 -1.16
CA MET A 49 -4.37 6.97 -1.18
C MET A 49 -4.25 7.77 -2.48
N ALA A 50 -3.23 7.55 -3.30
CA ALA A 50 -3.09 8.27 -4.56
C ALA A 50 -3.93 7.62 -5.66
N HIS A 51 -4.33 8.44 -6.64
CA HIS A 51 -5.05 7.99 -7.82
C HIS A 51 -4.18 8.17 -9.06
N ILE A 52 -4.21 7.18 -9.96
CA ILE A 52 -3.60 7.28 -11.28
C ILE A 52 -4.68 7.68 -12.28
N ARG A 53 -4.38 8.70 -13.10
CA ARG A 53 -5.25 9.09 -14.21
C ARG A 53 -5.10 8.09 -15.35
N LEU A 54 -6.21 7.54 -15.83
CA LEU A 54 -6.23 6.59 -16.94
C LEU A 54 -6.64 7.20 -18.30
N GLY A 55 -7.05 8.47 -18.32
CA GLY A 55 -7.50 9.18 -19.53
C GLY A 55 -6.60 10.36 -19.95
N GLN A 56 -6.73 10.83 -21.19
CA GLN A 56 -6.00 12.01 -21.68
C GLN A 56 -6.33 13.27 -20.89
N ARG A 57 -5.37 14.17 -20.77
CA ARG A 57 -5.52 15.52 -20.22
C ARG A 57 -5.68 16.44 -21.42
N ASP A 58 -6.90 16.93 -21.64
CA ASP A 58 -7.13 18.00 -22.62
C ASP A 58 -6.14 19.15 -22.40
#